data_AF-A0A948WE83-F1
#
_entry.id   AF-A0A948WE83-F1
#
_cell.length_a   1.000
_cell.length_b   1.000
_cell.length_c   1.000
_cell.angle_alpha   90.00
_cell.angle_beta   90.00
_cell.angle_gamma   90.00
#
_symmetry.space_group_name_H-M   'P 1'
#
loop_
_entity.id
_entity.type
_entity.pdbx_description
1 polymer ?
#
loop_
_entity_poly.entity_id
_entity_poly.type
_entity_poly.pdbx_seq_one_letter_code
_entity_poly.pdbx_strand_id
1 'polypeptide(L)'
;MRLNLRLTLLAFVVLLGCALLMSTLSFRQFEQSIAPAVSSKVDTVAASIEKSIGTALDIGIPFNKLQGMDEFFDSIRQANPEIYGIALFPSQGAPYQSSGYLLASERPDTIITQYPLRHDNRTLGELKILIDGAFAQKKSEELRLDVLTVIIVSVIIAVELIVFIVSYNFSGPTQRIEFIRWPFFLLIFSESLSLSFFPVYVGQMQIPDLGLSREFVVGLPISLFMFIWALSLPGGGVWSDTVGRRRAFIFGALLTSIGLVLTAFAYSLFDLLLWRSMTAIGYGIVFITVQGFVTDHTDNSNRNRGMATFVATFFAGSLSGAAIGGILADHISMPIIFMLSALLSLGAALFVARFIVGGGGQARPKLTLASIRAVCRDRAFLMVTFFSAIPSKVALTGFLYFSAPLFLSSLEVSKSTTGRALMLYGLMIICLSPVVAQYAERLKSRLLLVLAGGVLGALAIAQLAWSPTLFGVMTSIALLGLAHAISVPSQLTFITETNQTLCNELGLGQVVGIFRLMERVGNILGPLIAGLFITLFGLTDAFIWLSLLIGAATVILGFWTLNHKKLVSKQ
;
A
#
# COMPACT_ATOMS: atom_id res chain seq x y z
N MET A 1 -21.69 -2.69 -33.85
CA MET A 1 -20.30 -2.81 -33.35
C MET A 1 -19.50 -1.50 -33.45
N ARG A 2 -19.43 -0.81 -34.61
CA ARG A 2 -18.66 0.46 -34.78
C ARG A 2 -19.20 1.68 -34.02
N LEU A 3 -20.52 1.84 -33.89
CA LEU A 3 -21.13 2.94 -33.13
C LEU A 3 -20.83 2.84 -31.61
N ASN A 4 -20.75 1.61 -31.10
CA ASN A 4 -20.54 1.31 -29.69
C ASN A 4 -19.09 1.60 -29.27
N LEU A 5 -18.12 1.22 -30.10
CA LEU A 5 -16.72 1.57 -29.86
C LEU A 5 -16.54 3.09 -29.80
N ARG A 6 -17.23 3.85 -30.67
CA ARG A 6 -17.19 5.32 -30.68
C ARG A 6 -17.81 5.93 -29.42
N LEU A 7 -18.95 5.43 -28.94
CA LEU A 7 -19.59 5.89 -27.70
C LEU A 7 -18.75 5.56 -26.46
N THR A 8 -18.16 4.36 -26.40
CA THR A 8 -17.24 3.97 -25.33
C THR A 8 -15.97 4.82 -25.33
N LEU A 9 -15.38 5.06 -26.50
CA LEU A 9 -14.24 5.98 -26.65
C LEU A 9 -14.61 7.40 -26.26
N LEU A 10 -15.80 7.87 -26.65
CA LEU A 10 -16.28 9.21 -26.29
C LEU A 10 -16.44 9.34 -24.77
N ALA A 11 -17.08 8.38 -24.10
CA ALA A 11 -17.24 8.37 -22.65
C ALA A 11 -15.87 8.32 -21.93
N PHE A 12 -14.93 7.51 -22.43
CA PHE A 12 -13.56 7.47 -21.92
C PHE A 12 -12.86 8.82 -22.07
N VAL A 13 -12.91 9.41 -23.27
CA VAL A 13 -12.29 10.71 -23.57
C VAL A 13 -12.90 11.83 -22.73
N VAL A 14 -14.22 11.82 -22.52
CA VAL A 14 -14.92 12.81 -21.69
C VAL A 14 -14.52 12.66 -20.23
N LEU A 15 -14.58 11.45 -19.66
CA LEU A 15 -14.20 11.21 -18.26
C LEU A 15 -12.74 11.55 -18.01
N LEU A 16 -11.85 11.12 -18.92
CA LEU A 16 -10.43 11.42 -18.84
C LEU A 16 -10.16 12.92 -19.02
N GLY A 17 -10.84 13.56 -19.96
CA GLY A 17 -10.73 15.00 -20.22
C GLY A 17 -11.19 15.83 -19.02
N CYS A 18 -12.31 15.46 -18.40
CA CYS A 18 -12.79 16.11 -17.17
C CYS A 18 -11.82 15.90 -16.00
N ALA A 19 -11.31 14.69 -15.80
CA ALA A 19 -10.34 14.41 -14.75
C ALA A 19 -9.04 15.21 -14.95
N LEU A 20 -8.52 15.24 -16.18
CA LEU A 20 -7.33 16.00 -16.53
C LEU A 20 -7.54 17.51 -16.36
N LEU A 21 -8.68 18.03 -16.82
CA LEU A 21 -9.02 19.45 -16.71
C LEU A 21 -9.20 19.87 -15.25
N MET A 22 -9.96 19.12 -14.45
CA MET A 22 -10.10 19.40 -13.02
C MET A 22 -8.77 19.33 -12.30
N SER A 23 -7.95 18.31 -12.57
CA SER A 23 -6.66 18.14 -11.92
C SER A 23 -5.67 19.26 -12.27
N THR A 24 -5.64 19.69 -13.53
CA THR A 24 -4.78 20.81 -13.98
C THR A 24 -5.25 22.17 -13.48
N LEU A 25 -6.56 22.42 -13.43
CA LEU A 25 -7.12 23.64 -12.86
C LEU A 25 -6.83 23.74 -11.35
N SER A 26 -7.09 22.66 -10.61
CA SER A 26 -6.78 22.59 -9.18
C SER A 26 -5.29 22.81 -8.91
N PHE A 27 -4.40 22.23 -9.72
CA PHE A 27 -2.96 22.44 -9.60
C PHE A 27 -2.58 23.91 -9.80
N ARG A 28 -3.06 24.56 -10.87
CA ARG A 28 -2.76 25.96 -11.16
C ARG A 28 -3.25 26.90 -10.05
N GLN A 29 -4.47 26.68 -9.57
CA GLN A 29 -5.04 27.47 -8.49
C GLN A 29 -4.25 27.31 -7.19
N PHE A 30 -3.83 26.07 -6.88
CA PHE A 30 -3.04 25.80 -5.70
C PHE A 30 -1.64 26.43 -5.80
N GLU A 31 -0.93 26.23 -6.91
CA GLU A 31 0.43 26.76 -7.14
C GLU A 31 0.50 28.28 -6.95
N GLN A 32 -0.53 29.02 -7.40
CA GLN A 32 -0.63 30.48 -7.18
C GLN A 32 -0.88 30.87 -5.72
N SER A 33 -1.41 29.96 -4.90
CA SER A 33 -1.79 30.22 -3.51
C SER A 33 -0.75 29.81 -2.47
N ILE A 34 0.19 28.88 -2.78
CA ILE A 34 1.15 28.34 -1.80
C ILE A 34 2.03 29.44 -1.20
N ALA A 35 2.71 30.22 -2.04
CA ALA A 35 3.67 31.22 -1.54
C ALA A 35 2.99 32.32 -0.69
N PRO A 36 1.84 32.91 -1.11
CA PRO A 36 1.08 33.81 -0.24
C PRO A 36 0.60 33.15 1.05
N ALA A 37 0.16 31.89 1.01
CA ALA A 37 -0.32 31.17 2.18
C ALA A 37 0.80 30.90 3.20
N VAL A 38 2.00 30.54 2.75
CA VAL A 38 3.18 30.37 3.61
C VAL A 38 3.51 31.70 4.31
N SER A 39 3.57 32.81 3.56
CA SER A 39 3.83 34.13 4.15
C SER A 39 2.78 34.51 5.18
N SER A 40 1.49 34.36 4.86
CA SER A 40 0.39 34.71 5.76
C SER A 40 0.38 33.84 7.03
N LYS A 41 0.75 32.56 6.92
CA LYS A 41 0.91 31.68 8.08
C LYS A 41 2.06 32.16 8.98
N VAL A 42 3.19 32.53 8.41
CA VAL A 42 4.33 33.07 9.17
C VAL A 42 3.97 34.39 9.85
N ASP A 43 3.24 35.28 9.19
CA ASP A 43 2.73 36.52 9.79
C ASP A 43 1.84 36.23 11.01
N THR A 44 0.99 35.19 10.92
CA THR A 44 0.12 34.77 12.03
C THR A 44 0.92 34.19 13.19
N VAL A 45 1.95 33.39 12.90
CA VAL A 45 2.87 32.86 13.91
C VAL A 45 3.62 34.00 14.60
N ALA A 46 4.12 34.98 13.84
CA ALA A 46 4.79 36.16 14.37
C ALA A 46 3.86 36.95 15.31
N ALA A 47 2.62 37.22 14.90
CA ALA A 47 1.63 37.90 15.73
C ALA A 47 1.29 37.11 17.02
N SER A 48 1.25 35.77 16.94
CA SER A 48 1.05 34.92 18.11
C SER A 48 2.23 34.98 19.08
N ILE A 49 3.47 35.01 18.57
CA ILE A 49 4.68 35.18 19.38
C ILE A 49 4.68 36.55 20.06
N GLU A 50 4.42 37.61 19.29
CA GLU A 50 4.33 38.98 19.80
C GLU A 50 3.30 39.09 20.94
N LYS A 51 2.11 38.50 20.77
CA LYS A 51 1.06 38.50 21.80
C LYS A 51 1.49 37.76 23.07
N SER A 52 2.15 36.61 22.95
CA SER A 52 2.66 35.85 24.10
C SER A 52 3.75 36.61 24.85
N ILE A 53 4.68 37.24 24.12
CA ILE A 53 5.73 38.10 24.71
C ILE A 53 5.09 39.32 25.38
N GLY A 54 4.13 39.98 24.72
CA GLY A 54 3.38 41.10 25.29
C GLY A 54 2.70 40.75 26.60
N THR A 55 2.07 39.58 26.68
CA THR A 55 1.44 39.08 27.92
C THR A 55 2.45 38.92 29.06
N ALA A 56 3.66 38.44 28.76
CA ALA A 56 4.73 38.31 29.77
C ALA A 56 5.22 39.69 30.26
N LEU A 57 5.35 40.66 29.35
CA LEU A 57 5.71 42.04 29.66
C LEU A 57 4.64 42.73 30.54
N ASP A 58 3.35 42.50 30.24
CA ASP A 58 2.21 43.06 30.99
C ASP A 58 2.15 42.56 32.45
N ILE A 59 2.64 41.34 32.71
CA ILE A 59 2.75 40.77 34.07
C ILE A 59 4.02 41.26 34.79
N GLY A 60 4.82 42.10 34.13
CA GLY A 60 5.99 42.78 34.71
C GLY A 60 7.32 42.05 34.51
N ILE A 61 7.40 41.04 33.64
CA ILE A 61 8.67 40.38 33.30
C ILE A 61 9.43 41.26 32.30
N PRO A 62 10.62 41.79 32.64
CA PRO A 62 11.37 42.64 31.70
C PRO A 62 11.79 41.89 30.43
N PHE A 63 11.84 42.59 29.30
CA PHE A 63 12.25 42.03 28.00
C PHE A 63 13.59 41.28 28.05
N ASN A 64 14.57 41.84 28.77
CA ASN A 64 15.90 41.26 28.98
C ASN A 64 15.95 40.19 30.09
N LYS A 65 14.81 39.70 30.56
CA LYS A 65 14.68 38.64 31.57
C LYS A 65 13.69 37.54 31.15
N LEU A 66 13.25 37.54 29.90
CA LEU A 66 12.46 36.43 29.36
C LEU A 66 13.31 35.15 29.39
N GLN A 67 12.84 34.13 30.10
CA GLN A 67 13.49 32.83 30.22
C GLN A 67 12.67 31.76 29.49
N GLY A 68 13.34 30.70 29.01
CA GLY A 68 12.69 29.59 28.32
C GLY A 68 12.26 29.87 26.87
N MET A 69 12.72 30.97 26.26
CA MET A 69 12.29 31.29 24.89
C MET A 69 12.89 30.37 23.83
N ASP A 70 14.04 29.76 24.08
CA ASP A 70 14.60 28.79 23.14
C ASP A 70 13.70 27.54 23.03
N GLU A 71 13.21 27.01 24.15
CA GLU A 71 12.25 25.88 24.18
C GLU A 71 10.91 26.27 23.55
N PHE A 72 10.42 27.48 23.82
CA PHE A 72 9.20 28.00 23.20
C PHE A 72 9.35 28.13 21.68
N PHE A 73 10.45 28.72 21.19
CA PHE A 73 10.72 28.83 19.77
C PHE A 73 10.94 27.46 19.11
N ASP A 74 11.59 26.53 19.79
CA ASP A 74 11.71 25.15 19.31
C ASP A 74 10.35 24.48 19.18
N SER A 75 9.43 24.67 20.13
CA SER A 75 8.07 24.13 20.03
C SER A 75 7.30 24.70 18.83
N ILE A 76 7.48 25.99 18.54
CA ILE A 76 6.86 26.64 17.37
C ILE A 76 7.48 26.12 16.07
N ARG A 77 8.81 25.97 16.04
CA ARG A 77 9.53 25.45 14.87
C ARG A 77 9.13 24.01 14.57
N GLN A 78 8.99 23.17 15.60
CA GLN A 78 8.49 21.80 15.46
C GLN A 78 7.05 21.76 14.92
N ALA A 79 6.21 22.72 15.28
CA ALA A 79 4.84 22.83 14.77
C ALA A 79 4.75 23.43 13.35
N ASN A 80 5.81 24.09 12.87
CA ASN A 80 5.82 24.83 11.60
C ASN A 80 7.06 24.49 10.77
N PRO A 81 7.02 23.40 9.98
CA PRO A 81 8.17 22.88 9.23
C PRO A 81 8.73 23.84 8.17
N GLU A 82 7.94 24.83 7.74
CA GLU A 82 8.40 25.90 6.84
C GLU A 82 9.34 26.92 7.52
N ILE A 83 9.37 26.97 8.86
CA ILE A 83 10.22 27.88 9.63
C ILE A 83 11.54 27.16 9.97
N TYR A 84 12.65 27.66 9.44
CA TYR A 84 14.00 27.17 9.77
C TYR A 84 14.55 27.72 11.07
N GLY A 85 14.21 28.96 11.42
CA GLY A 85 14.72 29.57 12.64
C GLY A 85 13.91 30.76 13.11
N ILE A 86 13.92 30.99 14.41
CA ILE A 86 13.29 32.14 15.06
C ILE A 86 14.33 32.75 15.98
N ALA A 87 14.49 34.07 15.93
CA ALA A 87 15.35 34.78 16.84
C ALA A 87 14.76 36.10 17.27
N LEU A 88 15.03 36.42 18.54
CA LEU A 88 14.66 37.66 19.17
C LEU A 88 15.87 38.58 19.25
N PHE A 89 15.78 39.75 18.62
CA PHE A 89 16.84 40.76 18.60
C PHE A 89 16.46 41.95 19.49
N PRO A 90 17.35 42.42 20.36
CA PRO A 90 17.20 43.72 21.00
C PRO A 90 17.37 44.85 19.98
N SER A 91 17.00 46.08 20.36
CA SER A 91 17.08 47.27 19.52
C SER A 91 18.52 47.59 19.04
N GLN A 92 19.55 47.13 19.76
CA GLN A 92 20.95 47.07 19.31
C GLN A 92 21.64 45.84 19.92
N GLY A 93 22.34 45.04 19.10
CA GLY A 93 23.16 43.91 19.57
C GLY A 93 22.90 42.57 18.87
N ALA A 94 23.59 41.53 19.37
CA ALA A 94 23.42 40.14 18.96
C ALA A 94 22.05 39.58 19.42
N PRO A 95 21.52 38.50 18.80
CA PRO A 95 20.24 37.94 19.21
C PRO A 95 20.27 37.54 20.68
N TYR A 96 19.22 37.90 21.40
CA TYR A 96 19.09 37.62 22.83
C TYR A 96 18.77 36.14 23.09
N GLN A 97 17.90 35.55 22.26
CA GLN A 97 17.47 34.14 22.28
C GLN A 97 17.13 33.69 20.85
N SER A 98 17.41 32.43 20.52
CA SER A 98 17.19 31.90 19.17
C SER A 98 17.11 30.38 19.13
N SER A 99 16.21 29.86 18.31
CA SER A 99 16.17 28.45 17.92
C SER A 99 16.43 28.33 16.41
N GLY A 100 17.38 27.47 16.02
CA GLY A 100 17.70 27.15 14.61
C GLY A 100 18.28 28.29 13.76
N TYR A 101 18.24 29.53 14.26
CA TYR A 101 18.54 30.75 13.50
C TYR A 101 19.96 30.80 12.95
N LEU A 102 20.98 30.53 13.78
CA LEU A 102 22.39 30.66 13.38
C LEU A 102 22.73 29.74 12.20
N LEU A 103 22.37 28.46 12.30
CA LEU A 103 22.57 27.47 11.24
C LEU A 103 21.73 27.76 9.98
N ALA A 104 20.52 28.30 10.16
CA ALA A 104 19.62 28.61 9.06
C ALA A 104 20.00 29.90 8.32
N SER A 105 20.63 30.86 9.01
CA SER A 105 21.01 32.17 8.46
C SER A 105 22.12 32.09 7.42
N GLU A 106 22.91 31.01 7.43
CA GLU A 106 23.97 30.74 6.45
C GLU A 106 23.45 30.02 5.19
N ARG A 107 22.19 29.58 5.18
CA ARG A 107 21.61 28.88 4.02
C ARG A 107 21.21 29.88 2.94
N PRO A 108 21.59 29.63 1.66
CA PRO A 108 21.33 30.56 0.56
C PRO A 108 19.84 30.71 0.22
N ASP A 109 19.03 29.68 0.50
CA ASP A 109 17.60 29.65 0.14
C ASP A 109 16.68 30.16 1.26
N THR A 110 17.23 30.77 2.31
CA THR A 110 16.44 31.23 3.47
C THR A 110 15.87 32.63 3.22
N ILE A 111 14.56 32.78 3.41
CA ILE A 111 13.88 34.07 3.38
C ILE A 111 13.79 34.60 4.82
N ILE A 112 14.37 35.77 5.09
CA ILE A 112 14.32 36.41 6.41
C ILE A 112 13.15 37.40 6.44
N THR A 113 12.20 37.15 7.32
CA THR A 113 11.09 38.07 7.61
C THR A 113 11.31 38.73 8.97
N GLN A 114 10.99 40.02 9.09
CA GLN A 114 11.28 40.84 10.26
C GLN A 114 9.99 41.48 10.78
N TYR A 115 9.74 41.34 12.07
CA TYR A 115 8.56 41.83 12.75
C TYR A 115 8.98 42.70 13.95
N PRO A 116 8.60 43.98 13.99
CA PRO A 116 8.95 44.86 15.11
C PRO A 116 8.13 44.48 16.34
N LEU A 117 8.78 44.22 17.48
CA LEU A 117 8.11 43.94 18.73
C LEU A 117 7.79 45.23 19.47
N ARG A 118 6.49 45.52 19.63
CA ARG A 118 6.02 46.75 20.26
C ARG A 118 5.31 46.46 21.58
N HIS A 119 5.65 47.24 22.59
CA HIS A 119 4.95 47.26 23.88
C HIS A 119 4.78 48.71 24.32
N ASP A 120 3.57 49.11 24.73
CA ASP A 120 3.23 50.50 25.09
C ASP A 120 3.71 51.55 24.06
N ASN A 121 3.49 51.26 22.77
CA ASN A 121 3.88 52.11 21.64
C ASN A 121 5.41 52.36 21.49
N ARG A 122 6.25 51.58 22.17
CA ARG A 122 7.72 51.58 22.03
C ARG A 122 8.19 50.29 21.38
N THR A 123 9.10 50.40 20.42
CA THR A 123 9.78 49.22 19.83
C THR A 123 10.87 48.74 20.78
N LEU A 124 10.70 47.55 21.35
CA LEU A 124 11.68 46.96 22.27
C LEU A 124 12.80 46.21 21.52
N GLY A 125 12.45 45.61 20.39
CA GLY A 125 13.34 44.80 19.57
C GLY A 125 12.67 44.32 18.28
N GLU A 126 13.29 43.35 17.64
CA GLU A 126 12.82 42.73 16.39
C GLU A 126 12.73 41.22 16.54
N LEU A 127 11.63 40.64 16.10
CA LEU A 127 11.48 39.21 15.88
C LEU A 127 11.87 38.90 14.43
N LYS A 128 12.84 38.02 14.23
CA LYS A 128 13.21 37.55 12.89
C LYS A 128 12.85 36.08 12.74
N ILE A 129 12.11 35.78 11.67
CA ILE A 129 11.70 34.42 11.33
C ILE A 129 12.31 34.05 9.97
N LEU A 130 13.04 32.94 9.95
CA LEU A 130 13.71 32.39 8.78
C LEU A 130 12.82 31.32 8.18
N ILE A 131 12.44 31.51 6.93
CA ILE A 131 11.55 30.62 6.17
C ILE A 131 12.38 29.85 5.13
N ASP A 132 12.09 28.57 4.94
CA ASP A 132 12.63 27.80 3.81
C ASP A 132 12.04 28.33 2.49
N GLY A 133 12.83 29.08 1.71
CA GLY A 133 12.41 29.62 0.41
C GLY A 133 12.11 28.55 -0.64
N ALA A 134 12.66 27.34 -0.48
CA ALA A 134 12.36 26.20 -1.33
C ALA A 134 11.12 25.40 -0.86
N PHE A 135 10.54 25.71 0.31
CA PHE A 135 9.39 24.99 0.85
C PHE A 135 8.19 25.02 -0.09
N ALA A 136 7.88 26.19 -0.64
CA ALA A 136 6.78 26.35 -1.59
C ALA A 136 7.01 25.51 -2.86
N GLN A 137 8.25 25.46 -3.37
CA GLN A 137 8.60 24.63 -4.52
C GLN A 137 8.51 23.14 -4.21
N LYS A 138 9.07 22.68 -3.08
CA LYS A 138 8.97 21.28 -2.63
C LYS A 138 7.50 20.86 -2.51
N LYS A 139 6.66 21.70 -1.91
CA LYS A 139 5.23 21.43 -1.76
C LYS A 139 4.49 21.42 -3.11
N SER A 140 4.87 22.30 -4.04
CA SER A 140 4.35 22.29 -5.41
C SER A 140 4.71 21.01 -6.16
N GLU A 141 5.96 20.54 -6.04
CA GLU A 141 6.41 19.27 -6.65
C GLU A 141 5.66 18.06 -6.08
N GLU A 142 5.46 18.00 -4.76
CA GLU A 142 4.63 16.95 -4.14
C GLU A 142 3.21 16.95 -4.69
N LEU A 143 2.56 18.13 -4.77
CA LEU A 143 1.20 18.23 -5.29
C LEU A 143 1.13 17.82 -6.77
N ARG A 144 2.14 18.17 -7.57
CA ARG A 144 2.21 17.76 -8.98
C ARG A 144 2.20 16.24 -9.11
N LEU A 145 2.90 15.55 -8.23
CA LEU A 145 2.91 14.09 -8.17
C LEU A 145 1.59 13.51 -7.65
N ASP A 146 0.91 14.19 -6.71
CA ASP A 146 -0.45 13.81 -6.27
C ASP A 146 -1.44 13.89 -7.44
N VAL A 147 -1.39 14.98 -8.21
CA VAL A 147 -2.19 15.21 -9.42
C VAL A 147 -1.97 14.11 -10.44
N LEU A 148 -0.71 13.78 -10.75
CA LEU A 148 -0.40 12.67 -11.66
C LEU A 148 -0.94 11.33 -11.15
N THR A 149 -0.83 11.08 -9.85
CA THR A 149 -1.34 9.87 -9.20
C THR A 149 -2.86 9.78 -9.31
N VAL A 150 -3.58 10.88 -9.05
CA VAL A 150 -5.03 10.96 -9.20
C VAL A 150 -5.45 10.74 -10.66
N ILE A 151 -4.70 11.26 -11.64
CA ILE A 151 -4.97 11.01 -13.06
C ILE A 151 -4.84 9.52 -13.38
N ILE A 152 -3.74 8.87 -12.96
CA ILE A 152 -3.51 7.43 -13.19
C ILE A 152 -4.65 6.61 -12.56
N VAL A 153 -5.02 6.90 -11.31
CA VAL A 153 -6.11 6.21 -10.61
C VAL A 153 -7.45 6.46 -11.27
N SER A 154 -7.71 7.69 -11.74
CA SER A 154 -8.94 8.04 -12.45
C SER A 154 -9.06 7.26 -13.77
N VAL A 155 -7.95 7.05 -14.50
CA VAL A 155 -7.93 6.20 -15.69
C VAL A 155 -8.31 4.76 -15.33
N ILE A 156 -7.74 4.20 -14.25
CA ILE A 156 -8.02 2.83 -13.80
C ILE A 156 -9.51 2.69 -13.42
N ILE A 157 -10.04 3.63 -12.64
CA ILE A 157 -11.45 3.67 -12.24
C ILE A 157 -12.36 3.78 -13.47
N ALA A 158 -12.01 4.67 -14.41
CA ALA A 158 -12.78 4.86 -15.65
C ALA A 158 -12.81 3.58 -16.49
N VAL A 159 -11.69 2.85 -16.59
CA VAL A 159 -11.64 1.56 -17.29
C VAL A 159 -12.59 0.55 -16.65
N GLU A 160 -12.57 0.39 -15.32
CA GLU A 160 -13.45 -0.56 -14.64
C GLU A 160 -14.94 -0.17 -14.75
N LEU A 161 -15.27 1.13 -14.64
CA LEU A 161 -16.63 1.64 -14.86
C LEU A 161 -17.11 1.42 -16.29
N ILE A 162 -16.27 1.70 -17.27
CA ILE A 162 -16.60 1.54 -18.69
C ILE A 162 -16.85 0.07 -19.01
N VAL A 163 -15.98 -0.82 -18.54
CA VAL A 163 -16.18 -2.27 -18.69
C VAL A 163 -17.54 -2.67 -18.14
N PHE A 164 -17.92 -2.18 -16.97
CA PHE A 164 -19.24 -2.42 -16.42
C PHE A 164 -20.37 -1.84 -17.28
N ILE A 165 -20.33 -0.55 -17.63
CA ILE A 165 -21.40 0.15 -18.38
C ILE A 165 -21.62 -0.51 -19.74
N VAL A 166 -20.54 -0.84 -20.46
CA VAL A 166 -20.63 -1.54 -21.75
C VAL A 166 -21.25 -2.93 -21.55
N SER A 167 -20.80 -3.67 -20.55
CA SER A 167 -21.31 -5.02 -20.29
C SER A 167 -22.80 -5.00 -19.92
N TYR A 168 -23.23 -4.03 -19.10
CA TYR A 168 -24.62 -3.83 -18.69
C TYR A 168 -25.55 -3.52 -19.87
N ASN A 169 -25.16 -2.57 -20.74
CA ASN A 169 -26.02 -2.13 -21.84
C ASN A 169 -26.14 -3.15 -22.98
N PHE A 170 -25.12 -4.00 -23.20
CA PHE A 170 -25.06 -4.85 -24.40
C PHE A 170 -25.28 -6.34 -24.14
N SER A 171 -25.08 -6.83 -22.93
CA SER A 171 -25.07 -8.28 -22.66
C SER A 171 -26.25 -8.79 -21.81
N GLY A 172 -27.13 -7.88 -21.37
CA GLY A 172 -28.17 -8.21 -20.38
C GLY A 172 -27.58 -8.45 -18.97
N PRO A 173 -28.39 -8.34 -17.90
CA PRO A 173 -27.92 -8.36 -16.51
C PRO A 173 -27.44 -9.73 -15.98
N THR A 174 -27.35 -10.75 -16.83
CA THR A 174 -27.15 -12.13 -16.41
C THR A 174 -26.03 -12.80 -17.20
N GLN A 175 -24.97 -13.22 -16.48
CA GLN A 175 -23.99 -14.26 -16.83
C GLN A 175 -22.59 -13.86 -17.35
N ARG A 176 -22.12 -12.60 -17.25
CA ARG A 176 -20.72 -12.27 -17.59
C ARG A 176 -19.85 -11.89 -16.40
N ILE A 177 -18.59 -12.34 -16.46
CA ILE A 177 -17.52 -12.04 -15.50
C ILE A 177 -17.30 -10.53 -15.33
N GLU A 178 -17.63 -9.74 -16.36
CA GLU A 178 -17.45 -8.29 -16.36
C GLU A 178 -18.25 -7.57 -15.26
N PHE A 179 -19.41 -8.11 -14.85
CA PHE A 179 -20.26 -7.50 -13.83
C PHE A 179 -19.69 -7.54 -12.42
N ILE A 180 -18.93 -8.59 -12.08
CA ILE A 180 -18.36 -8.73 -10.74
C ILE A 180 -17.09 -7.90 -10.56
N ARG A 181 -16.50 -7.41 -11.67
CA ARG A 181 -15.23 -6.65 -11.64
C ARG A 181 -15.35 -5.36 -10.87
N TRP A 182 -16.33 -4.51 -11.18
CA TRP A 182 -16.50 -3.22 -10.52
C TRP A 182 -16.70 -3.31 -8.99
N PRO A 183 -17.65 -4.11 -8.47
CA PRO A 183 -17.82 -4.22 -7.02
C PRO A 183 -16.62 -4.90 -6.36
N PHE A 184 -15.93 -5.83 -7.05
CA PHE A 184 -14.68 -6.39 -6.54
C PHE A 184 -13.58 -5.33 -6.46
N PHE A 185 -13.37 -4.55 -7.53
CA PHE A 185 -12.44 -3.42 -7.54
C PHE A 185 -12.72 -2.47 -6.37
N LEU A 186 -13.97 -2.05 -6.17
CA LEU A 186 -14.36 -1.15 -5.08
C LEU A 186 -14.01 -1.72 -3.69
N LEU A 187 -14.26 -3.01 -3.47
CA LEU A 187 -13.92 -3.65 -2.19
C LEU A 187 -12.40 -3.70 -1.96
N ILE A 188 -11.63 -4.08 -2.99
CA ILE A 188 -10.17 -4.15 -2.88
C ILE A 188 -9.58 -2.75 -2.70
N PHE A 189 -10.09 -1.76 -3.43
CA PHE A 189 -9.73 -0.36 -3.30
C PHE A 189 -9.99 0.16 -1.89
N SER A 190 -11.18 -0.10 -1.34
CA SER A 190 -11.59 0.24 0.02
C SER A 190 -10.59 -0.24 1.07
N GLU A 191 -10.29 -1.54 1.09
CA GLU A 191 -9.34 -2.10 2.07
C GLU A 191 -7.94 -1.53 1.88
N SER A 192 -7.56 -1.29 0.63
CA SER A 192 -6.21 -0.85 0.27
C SER A 192 -5.93 0.61 0.57
N LEU A 193 -6.94 1.44 0.86
CA LEU A 193 -6.76 2.82 1.31
C LEU A 193 -5.83 2.91 2.53
N SER A 194 -5.85 1.92 3.42
CA SER A 194 -4.99 1.96 4.61
C SER A 194 -3.55 1.50 4.37
N LEU A 195 -3.25 0.76 3.29
CA LEU A 195 -2.01 -0.01 3.16
C LEU A 195 -0.72 0.82 3.29
N SER A 196 -0.72 2.05 2.78
CA SER A 196 0.46 2.91 2.75
C SER A 196 0.81 3.54 4.10
N PHE A 197 -0.17 3.69 5.00
CA PHE A 197 0.04 4.31 6.31
C PHE A 197 -0.24 3.36 7.47
N PHE A 198 -0.76 2.16 7.22
CA PHE A 198 -1.21 1.25 8.28
C PHE A 198 -0.11 0.88 9.31
N PRO A 199 1.14 0.54 8.92
CA PRO A 199 2.20 0.32 9.90
C PRO A 199 2.47 1.55 10.77
N VAL A 200 2.46 2.74 10.17
CA VAL A 200 2.68 4.00 10.87
C VAL A 200 1.53 4.29 11.85
N TYR A 201 0.29 4.06 11.42
CA TYR A 201 -0.92 4.20 12.26
C TYR A 201 -0.84 3.32 13.52
N VAL A 202 -0.48 2.05 13.36
CA VAL A 202 -0.31 1.13 14.51
C VAL A 202 0.85 1.57 15.40
N GLY A 203 1.95 2.05 14.79
CA GLY A 203 3.10 2.57 15.52
C GLY A 203 2.81 3.80 16.38
N GLN A 204 1.77 4.58 16.04
CA GLN A 204 1.32 5.75 16.80
C GLN A 204 0.38 5.41 17.96
N MET A 205 -0.16 4.19 18.01
CA MET A 205 -1.02 3.76 19.10
C MET A 205 -0.24 3.51 20.39
N GLN A 206 -0.96 3.60 21.52
CA GLN A 206 -0.43 3.14 22.80
C GLN A 206 -0.34 1.61 22.78
N ILE A 207 0.89 1.11 22.73
CA ILE A 207 1.17 -0.33 22.70
C ILE A 207 1.32 -0.81 24.16
N PRO A 208 0.51 -1.78 24.60
CA PRO A 208 0.67 -2.36 25.93
C PRO A 208 2.02 -3.09 26.03
N ASP A 209 2.61 -3.14 27.23
CA ASP A 209 3.79 -3.95 27.47
C ASP A 209 3.41 -5.43 27.45
N LEU A 210 3.74 -6.10 26.34
CA LEU A 210 3.50 -7.53 26.13
C LEU A 210 4.77 -8.36 26.32
N GLY A 211 5.88 -7.76 26.77
CA GLY A 211 7.21 -8.39 26.75
C GLY A 211 7.75 -8.62 25.32
N LEU A 212 7.14 -7.97 24.32
CA LEU A 212 7.52 -8.01 22.92
C LEU A 212 8.00 -6.62 22.49
N SER A 213 8.94 -6.57 21.54
CA SER A 213 9.40 -5.30 20.98
C SER A 213 8.29 -4.57 20.23
N ARG A 214 8.37 -3.23 20.22
CA ARG A 214 7.40 -2.36 19.58
C ARG A 214 7.23 -2.71 18.10
N GLU A 215 8.32 -2.93 17.39
CA GLU A 215 8.35 -3.17 15.94
C GLU A 215 7.71 -4.52 15.60
N PHE A 216 7.93 -5.53 16.42
CA PHE A 216 7.24 -6.83 16.26
C PHE A 216 5.74 -6.66 16.45
N VAL A 217 5.31 -5.89 17.45
CA VAL A 217 3.89 -5.64 17.73
C VAL A 217 3.20 -4.86 16.62
N VAL A 218 3.87 -3.87 16.01
CA VAL A 218 3.33 -3.12 14.85
C VAL A 218 3.05 -4.05 13.65
N GLY A 219 3.82 -5.14 13.50
CA GLY A 219 3.59 -6.14 12.46
C GLY A 219 2.44 -7.11 12.72
N LEU A 220 1.96 -7.23 13.97
CA LEU A 220 0.93 -8.20 14.36
C LEU A 220 -0.41 -7.99 13.64
N PRO A 221 -0.99 -6.78 13.54
CA PRO A 221 -2.29 -6.62 12.90
C PRO A 221 -2.29 -7.00 11.41
N ILE A 222 -1.18 -6.75 10.69
CA ILE A 222 -1.04 -7.16 9.28
C ILE A 222 -0.97 -8.69 9.19
N SER A 223 -0.15 -9.31 10.03
CA SER A 223 0.06 -10.77 10.05
C SER A 223 -1.21 -11.52 10.45
N LEU A 224 -1.92 -11.01 11.47
CA LEU A 224 -3.21 -11.55 11.91
C LEU A 224 -4.27 -11.39 10.83
N PHE A 225 -4.35 -10.24 10.17
CA PHE A 225 -5.26 -10.05 9.03
C PHE A 225 -4.99 -11.10 7.93
N MET A 226 -3.73 -11.32 7.56
CA MET A 226 -3.35 -12.31 6.55
C MET A 226 -3.69 -13.74 7.00
N PHE A 227 -3.55 -14.05 8.29
CA PHE A 227 -3.88 -15.35 8.87
C PHE A 227 -5.38 -15.62 8.84
N ILE A 228 -6.18 -14.68 9.33
CA ILE A 228 -7.64 -14.79 9.35
C ILE A 228 -8.20 -14.79 7.92
N TRP A 229 -7.64 -13.98 7.02
CA TRP A 229 -7.97 -14.03 5.60
C TRP A 229 -7.72 -15.44 5.04
N ALA A 230 -6.54 -16.03 5.26
CA ALA A 230 -6.23 -17.38 4.78
C ALA A 230 -7.18 -18.44 5.35
N LEU A 231 -7.50 -18.36 6.65
CA LEU A 231 -8.41 -19.28 7.33
C LEU A 231 -9.86 -19.17 6.83
N SER A 232 -10.28 -17.97 6.42
CA SER A 232 -11.64 -17.75 5.91
C SER A 232 -11.89 -18.35 4.52
N LEU A 233 -10.84 -18.62 3.72
CA LEU A 233 -11.00 -19.06 2.33
C LEU A 233 -11.68 -20.44 2.19
N PRO A 234 -11.26 -21.51 2.89
CA PRO A 234 -11.86 -22.83 2.69
C PRO A 234 -13.32 -22.87 3.14
N GLY A 235 -13.61 -22.38 4.35
CA GLY A 235 -14.96 -22.33 4.91
C GLY A 235 -15.87 -21.36 4.15
N GLY A 236 -15.36 -20.17 3.84
CA GLY A 236 -16.07 -19.16 3.07
C GLY A 236 -16.38 -19.59 1.63
N GLY A 237 -15.51 -20.40 1.02
CA GLY A 237 -15.74 -20.99 -0.30
C GLY A 237 -16.90 -21.97 -0.30
N VAL A 238 -16.88 -22.95 0.61
CA VAL A 238 -17.98 -23.91 0.78
C VAL A 238 -19.29 -23.20 1.11
N TRP A 239 -19.25 -22.22 2.01
CA TRP A 239 -20.43 -21.43 2.37
C TRP A 239 -20.94 -20.59 1.19
N SER A 240 -20.05 -19.99 0.39
CA SER A 240 -20.42 -19.25 -0.82
C SER A 240 -21.08 -20.13 -1.87
N ASP A 241 -20.61 -21.38 -2.03
CA ASP A 241 -21.22 -22.35 -2.93
C ASP A 241 -22.67 -22.69 -2.50
N THR A 242 -22.93 -22.81 -1.20
CA THR A 242 -24.25 -23.20 -0.67
C THR A 242 -25.26 -22.06 -0.63
N VAL A 243 -24.87 -20.87 -0.16
CA VAL A 243 -25.80 -19.72 -0.07
C VAL A 243 -25.93 -18.94 -1.39
N GLY A 244 -25.05 -19.23 -2.35
CA GLY A 244 -24.96 -18.57 -3.64
C GLY A 244 -24.05 -17.33 -3.62
N ARG A 245 -23.37 -17.10 -4.75
CA ARG A 245 -22.32 -16.07 -4.91
C ARG A 245 -22.79 -14.67 -4.51
N ARG A 246 -24.01 -14.29 -4.90
CA ARG A 246 -24.58 -12.97 -4.62
C ARG A 246 -24.70 -12.72 -3.11
N ARG A 247 -25.29 -13.66 -2.37
CA ARG A 247 -25.54 -13.50 -0.93
C ARG A 247 -24.24 -13.51 -0.14
N ALA A 248 -23.32 -14.40 -0.49
CA ALA A 248 -22.00 -14.47 0.13
C ALA A 248 -21.18 -13.20 -0.10
N PHE A 249 -21.20 -12.62 -1.30
CA PHE A 249 -20.55 -11.33 -1.57
C PHE A 249 -21.12 -10.23 -0.67
N ILE A 250 -22.45 -10.06 -0.66
CA ILE A 250 -23.11 -8.99 0.10
C ILE A 250 -22.77 -9.12 1.59
N PHE A 251 -22.87 -10.33 2.15
CA PHE A 251 -22.52 -10.57 3.54
C PHE A 251 -21.05 -10.24 3.83
N GLY A 252 -20.12 -10.75 3.01
CA GLY A 252 -18.71 -10.48 3.20
C GLY A 252 -18.39 -8.99 3.12
N ALA A 253 -18.96 -8.27 2.14
CA ALA A 253 -18.76 -6.83 1.98
C ALA A 253 -19.38 -6.00 3.11
N LEU A 254 -20.54 -6.41 3.66
CA LEU A 254 -21.12 -5.79 4.85
C LEU A 254 -20.26 -6.05 6.09
N LEU A 255 -19.76 -7.27 6.27
CA LEU A 255 -18.89 -7.62 7.39
C LEU A 255 -17.58 -6.83 7.33
N THR A 256 -16.98 -6.68 6.14
CA THR A 256 -15.84 -5.79 5.90
C THR A 256 -16.17 -4.34 6.22
N SER A 257 -17.33 -3.84 5.79
CA SER A 257 -17.76 -2.46 6.05
C SER A 257 -17.90 -2.19 7.56
N ILE A 258 -18.60 -3.07 8.29
CA ILE A 258 -18.74 -2.95 9.75
C ILE A 258 -17.37 -3.04 10.44
N GLY A 259 -16.49 -3.94 9.98
CA GLY A 259 -15.14 -4.09 10.54
C GLY A 259 -14.29 -2.84 10.37
N LEU A 260 -14.42 -2.15 9.23
CA LEU A 260 -13.76 -0.89 8.94
C LEU A 260 -14.33 0.27 9.79
N VAL A 261 -15.65 0.33 10.01
CA VAL A 261 -16.25 1.29 10.95
C VAL A 261 -15.68 1.08 12.35
N LEU A 262 -15.68 -0.15 12.85
CA LEU A 262 -15.17 -0.46 14.19
C LEU A 262 -13.65 -0.19 14.29
N THR A 263 -12.89 -0.41 13.21
CA THR A 263 -11.47 -0.06 13.12
C THR A 263 -11.25 1.46 13.29
N ALA A 264 -12.14 2.30 12.76
CA ALA A 264 -12.06 3.76 12.92
C ALA A 264 -12.23 4.20 14.39
N PHE A 265 -12.91 3.41 15.21
CA PHE A 265 -13.12 3.66 16.64
C PHE A 265 -12.23 2.80 17.55
N ALA A 266 -11.16 2.20 17.02
CA ALA A 266 -10.25 1.40 17.83
C ALA A 266 -9.35 2.29 18.70
N TYR A 267 -9.49 2.17 20.04
CA TYR A 267 -8.68 2.92 21.01
C TYR A 267 -7.50 2.11 21.57
N SER A 268 -7.53 0.78 21.42
CA SER A 268 -6.46 -0.11 21.88
C SER A 268 -5.99 -1.03 20.77
N LEU A 269 -4.78 -1.57 20.92
CA LEU A 269 -4.24 -2.59 20.02
C LEU A 269 -5.16 -3.82 19.93
N PHE A 270 -5.76 -4.25 21.04
CA PHE A 270 -6.64 -5.43 21.06
C PHE A 270 -7.95 -5.19 20.30
N ASP A 271 -8.54 -4.00 20.43
CA ASP A 271 -9.70 -3.59 19.63
C ASP A 271 -9.34 -3.62 18.15
N LEU A 272 -8.19 -3.05 17.79
CA LEU A 272 -7.72 -3.04 16.42
C LEU A 272 -7.55 -4.47 15.87
N LEU A 273 -6.90 -5.37 16.63
CA LEU A 273 -6.72 -6.77 16.23
C LEU A 273 -8.06 -7.48 16.01
N LEU A 274 -9.04 -7.25 16.88
CA LEU A 274 -10.37 -7.83 16.79
C LEU A 274 -11.14 -7.32 15.55
N TRP A 275 -11.20 -6.00 15.35
CA TRP A 275 -11.94 -5.40 14.23
C TRP A 275 -11.27 -5.66 12.88
N ARG A 276 -9.94 -5.70 12.83
CA ARG A 276 -9.20 -6.11 11.63
C ARG A 276 -9.40 -7.58 11.31
N SER A 277 -9.50 -8.45 12.31
CA SER A 277 -9.85 -9.87 12.10
C SER A 277 -11.24 -10.01 11.51
N MET A 278 -12.23 -9.26 12.01
CA MET A 278 -13.59 -9.24 11.44
C MET A 278 -13.59 -8.76 9.98
N THR A 279 -12.82 -7.70 9.70
CA THR A 279 -12.62 -7.18 8.34
C THR A 279 -12.01 -8.24 7.42
N ALA A 280 -11.01 -8.99 7.90
CA ALA A 280 -10.34 -10.06 7.16
C ALA A 280 -11.28 -11.23 6.80
N ILE A 281 -12.19 -11.60 7.69
CA ILE A 281 -13.21 -12.64 7.42
C ILE A 281 -14.11 -12.19 6.27
N GLY A 282 -14.67 -10.97 6.36
CA GLY A 282 -15.53 -10.43 5.31
C GLY A 282 -14.81 -10.32 3.97
N TYR A 283 -13.58 -9.81 4.00
CA TYR A 283 -12.75 -9.62 2.81
C TYR A 283 -12.42 -10.97 2.16
N GLY A 284 -12.06 -11.97 2.96
CA GLY A 284 -11.76 -13.30 2.47
C GLY A 284 -12.95 -14.03 1.87
N ILE A 285 -14.14 -13.89 2.47
CA ILE A 285 -15.40 -14.40 1.91
C ILE A 285 -15.66 -13.76 0.54
N VAL A 286 -15.51 -12.44 0.39
CA VAL A 286 -15.70 -11.80 -0.91
C VAL A 286 -14.65 -12.28 -1.91
N PHE A 287 -13.37 -12.33 -1.52
CA PHE A 287 -12.28 -12.76 -2.39
C PHE A 287 -12.55 -14.15 -2.98
N ILE A 288 -12.88 -15.14 -2.14
CA ILE A 288 -13.16 -16.51 -2.61
C ILE A 288 -14.47 -16.59 -3.38
N THR A 289 -15.47 -15.78 -3.03
CA THR A 289 -16.75 -15.71 -3.75
C THR A 289 -16.56 -15.18 -5.17
N VAL A 290 -15.77 -14.12 -5.37
CA VAL A 290 -15.50 -13.55 -6.70
C VAL A 290 -14.65 -14.49 -7.53
N GLN A 291 -13.60 -15.07 -6.96
CA GLN A 291 -12.82 -16.12 -7.64
C GLN A 291 -13.72 -17.31 -8.03
N GLY A 292 -14.64 -17.64 -7.13
CA GLY A 292 -15.74 -18.58 -7.32
C GLY A 292 -16.54 -18.26 -8.58
N PHE A 293 -17.14 -17.07 -8.59
CA PHE A 293 -17.96 -16.54 -9.67
C PHE A 293 -17.24 -16.53 -11.03
N VAL A 294 -15.97 -16.12 -11.07
CA VAL A 294 -15.16 -16.14 -12.30
C VAL A 294 -15.00 -17.56 -12.83
N THR A 295 -14.73 -18.51 -11.95
CA THR A 295 -14.56 -19.92 -12.34
C THR A 295 -15.87 -20.54 -12.80
N ASP A 296 -16.99 -20.19 -12.17
CA ASP A 296 -18.33 -20.72 -12.51
C ASP A 296 -18.84 -20.19 -13.87
N HIS A 297 -18.30 -19.05 -14.33
CA HIS A 297 -18.63 -18.42 -15.63
C HIS A 297 -17.50 -18.54 -16.65
N THR A 298 -16.56 -19.47 -16.45
CA THR A 298 -15.50 -19.79 -17.41
C THR A 298 -15.44 -21.29 -17.71
N ASP A 299 -15.03 -21.63 -18.93
CA ASP A 299 -14.75 -22.98 -19.38
C ASP A 299 -13.23 -23.21 -19.50
N ASN A 300 -12.81 -24.42 -19.88
CA ASN A 300 -11.38 -24.74 -20.03
C ASN A 300 -10.65 -23.87 -21.07
N SER A 301 -11.37 -23.30 -22.05
CA SER A 301 -10.78 -22.46 -23.11
C SER A 301 -10.51 -21.03 -22.65
N ASN A 302 -11.35 -20.50 -21.74
CA ASN A 302 -11.29 -19.10 -21.33
C ASN A 302 -10.99 -18.87 -19.82
N ARG A 303 -10.86 -19.94 -19.02
CA ARG A 303 -10.56 -19.89 -17.57
C ARG A 303 -9.30 -19.10 -17.24
N ASN A 304 -8.22 -19.31 -17.97
CA ASN A 304 -6.97 -18.56 -17.75
C ASN A 304 -7.17 -17.06 -17.97
N ARG A 305 -7.95 -16.67 -18.99
CA ARG A 305 -8.30 -15.26 -19.26
C ARG A 305 -9.19 -14.66 -18.17
N GLY A 306 -10.18 -15.42 -17.69
CA GLY A 306 -11.03 -15.02 -16.58
C GLY A 306 -10.23 -14.80 -15.29
N MET A 307 -9.34 -15.73 -14.95
CA MET A 307 -8.44 -15.61 -13.80
C MET A 307 -7.44 -14.46 -13.93
N ALA A 308 -6.91 -14.21 -15.13
CA ALA A 308 -6.08 -13.04 -15.39
C ALA A 308 -6.87 -11.73 -15.15
N THR A 309 -8.13 -11.69 -15.55
CA THR A 309 -9.01 -10.53 -15.32
C THR A 309 -9.27 -10.32 -13.82
N PHE A 310 -9.50 -11.40 -13.06
CA PHE A 310 -9.62 -11.34 -11.60
C PHE A 310 -8.37 -10.74 -10.94
N VAL A 311 -7.19 -11.23 -11.31
CA VAL A 311 -5.90 -10.75 -10.78
C VAL A 311 -5.66 -9.29 -11.17
N ALA A 312 -5.95 -8.91 -12.42
CA ALA A 312 -5.83 -7.53 -12.88
C ALA A 312 -6.75 -6.58 -12.09
N THR A 313 -8.01 -6.98 -11.85
CA THR A 313 -8.97 -6.19 -11.07
C THR A 313 -8.51 -6.02 -9.61
N PHE A 314 -7.97 -7.09 -9.01
CA PHE A 314 -7.39 -7.06 -7.67
C PHE A 314 -6.25 -6.05 -7.57
N PHE A 315 -5.26 -6.15 -8.46
CA PHE A 315 -4.13 -5.22 -8.43
C PHE A 315 -4.54 -3.80 -8.77
N ALA A 316 -5.43 -3.59 -9.75
CA ALA A 316 -5.97 -2.27 -10.07
C ALA A 316 -6.60 -1.59 -8.83
N GLY A 317 -7.42 -2.31 -8.08
CA GLY A 317 -8.03 -1.81 -6.84
C GLY A 317 -6.99 -1.56 -5.76
N SER A 318 -6.10 -2.52 -5.53
CA SER A 318 -5.13 -2.45 -4.43
C SER A 318 -4.11 -1.32 -4.62
N LEU A 319 -3.63 -1.21 -5.85
CA LEU A 319 -2.71 -0.20 -6.31
C LEU A 319 -3.27 1.22 -6.13
N SER A 320 -4.47 1.40 -6.65
CA SER A 320 -5.16 2.69 -6.62
C SER A 320 -5.53 3.07 -5.19
N GLY A 321 -5.98 2.09 -4.39
CA GLY A 321 -6.30 2.30 -2.98
C GLY A 321 -5.09 2.78 -2.18
N ALA A 322 -3.95 2.10 -2.25
CA ALA A 322 -2.77 2.47 -1.47
C ALA A 322 -2.26 3.89 -1.79
N ALA A 323 -2.31 4.27 -3.08
CA ALA A 323 -1.88 5.58 -3.55
C ALA A 323 -2.84 6.70 -3.08
N ILE A 324 -4.15 6.54 -3.33
CA ILE A 324 -5.16 7.52 -2.89
C ILE A 324 -5.23 7.61 -1.37
N GLY A 325 -5.12 6.48 -0.68
CA GLY A 325 -5.11 6.41 0.77
C GLY A 325 -3.94 7.18 1.39
N GLY A 326 -2.76 7.13 0.76
CA GLY A 326 -1.60 7.94 1.16
C GLY A 326 -1.87 9.44 1.02
N ILE A 327 -2.42 9.87 -0.12
CA ILE A 327 -2.81 11.27 -0.37
C ILE A 327 -3.84 11.73 0.67
N LEU A 328 -4.88 10.93 0.92
CA LEU A 328 -5.89 11.25 1.92
C LEU A 328 -5.28 11.37 3.32
N ALA A 329 -4.35 10.49 3.69
CA ALA A 329 -3.74 10.49 5.02
C ALA A 329 -2.84 11.70 5.31
N ASP A 330 -2.44 12.46 4.28
CA ASP A 330 -1.74 13.74 4.44
C ASP A 330 -2.68 14.91 4.73
N HIS A 331 -3.97 14.78 4.39
CA HIS A 331 -4.94 15.89 4.49
C HIS A 331 -6.07 15.66 5.49
N ILE A 332 -6.42 14.41 5.76
CA ILE A 332 -7.48 14.03 6.70
C ILE A 332 -6.98 12.98 7.68
N SER A 333 -7.63 12.90 8.84
CA SER A 333 -7.24 11.95 9.89
C SER A 333 -7.46 10.50 9.45
N MET A 334 -6.57 9.60 9.87
CA MET A 334 -6.61 8.18 9.50
C MET A 334 -7.93 7.47 9.89
N PRO A 335 -8.57 7.74 11.05
CA PRO A 335 -9.91 7.22 11.37
C PRO A 335 -10.98 7.56 10.31
N ILE A 336 -10.97 8.77 9.76
CA ILE A 336 -11.93 9.18 8.72
C ILE A 336 -11.70 8.37 7.44
N ILE A 337 -10.46 7.99 7.13
CA ILE A 337 -10.15 7.16 5.97
C ILE A 337 -10.74 5.76 6.13
N PHE A 338 -10.70 5.17 7.34
CA PHE A 338 -11.37 3.89 7.60
C PHE A 338 -12.90 4.00 7.44
N MET A 339 -13.50 5.12 7.83
CA MET A 339 -14.92 5.39 7.56
C MET A 339 -15.22 5.50 6.07
N LEU A 340 -14.34 6.14 5.30
CA LEU A 340 -14.46 6.20 3.84
C LEU A 340 -14.33 4.81 3.20
N SER A 341 -13.37 4.01 3.65
CA SER A 341 -13.25 2.59 3.26
C SER A 341 -14.56 1.84 3.56
N ALA A 342 -15.11 1.98 4.77
CA ALA A 342 -16.36 1.34 5.13
C ALA A 342 -17.52 1.71 4.19
N LEU A 343 -17.62 2.99 3.81
CA LEU A 343 -18.62 3.47 2.85
C LEU A 343 -18.43 2.88 1.46
N LEU A 344 -17.19 2.77 0.98
CA LEU A 344 -16.88 2.16 -0.32
C LEU A 344 -17.19 0.64 -0.33
N SER A 345 -16.87 -0.06 0.77
CA SER A 345 -17.23 -1.48 0.97
C SER A 345 -18.74 -1.68 0.99
N LEU A 346 -19.48 -0.80 1.67
CA LEU A 346 -20.94 -0.79 1.66
C LEU A 346 -21.48 -0.53 0.24
N GLY A 347 -20.88 0.42 -0.49
CA GLY A 347 -21.20 0.70 -1.88
C GLY A 347 -21.05 -0.54 -2.78
N ALA A 348 -19.98 -1.33 -2.59
CA ALA A 348 -19.81 -2.61 -3.30
C ALA A 348 -20.92 -3.61 -2.97
N ALA A 349 -21.34 -3.71 -1.69
CA ALA A 349 -22.44 -4.58 -1.27
C ALA A 349 -23.78 -4.15 -1.91
N LEU A 350 -24.10 -2.85 -1.86
CA LEU A 350 -25.31 -2.28 -2.46
C LEU A 350 -25.33 -2.47 -3.99
N PHE A 351 -24.18 -2.30 -4.63
CA PHE A 351 -24.03 -2.53 -6.06
C PHE A 351 -24.37 -3.98 -6.43
N VAL A 352 -23.79 -4.96 -5.74
CA VAL A 352 -24.10 -6.38 -5.97
C VAL A 352 -25.56 -6.69 -5.65
N ALA A 353 -26.12 -6.09 -4.60
CA ALA A 353 -27.54 -6.24 -4.27
C ALA A 353 -28.45 -5.72 -5.41
N ARG A 354 -28.08 -4.63 -6.08
CA ARG A 354 -28.92 -4.01 -7.10
C ARG A 354 -28.76 -4.57 -8.51
N PHE A 355 -27.53 -4.94 -8.90
CA PHE A 355 -27.18 -5.21 -10.30
C PHE A 355 -26.84 -6.67 -10.61
N ILE A 356 -26.50 -7.48 -9.60
CA ILE A 356 -26.15 -8.89 -9.82
C ILE A 356 -27.34 -9.76 -9.40
N VAL A 357 -27.83 -10.58 -10.34
CA VAL A 357 -28.88 -11.58 -10.07
C VAL A 357 -28.26 -12.83 -9.45
N GLY A 358 -28.94 -13.43 -8.47
CA GLY A 358 -28.46 -14.63 -7.79
C GLY A 358 -28.48 -15.84 -8.72
N GLY A 359 -27.35 -16.56 -8.81
CA GLY A 359 -27.25 -17.89 -9.39
C GLY A 359 -26.68 -18.88 -8.35
N GLY A 360 -27.07 -20.15 -8.44
CA GLY A 360 -26.52 -21.21 -7.60
C GLY A 360 -25.05 -21.44 -7.90
N GLY A 361 -24.24 -21.65 -6.85
CA GLY A 361 -22.86 -22.09 -7.02
C GLY A 361 -22.81 -23.54 -7.49
N GLN A 362 -21.84 -23.87 -8.34
CA GLN A 362 -21.55 -25.28 -8.62
C GLN A 362 -20.77 -25.89 -7.45
N ALA A 363 -21.19 -27.06 -6.99
CA ALA A 363 -20.49 -27.78 -5.93
C ALA A 363 -19.08 -28.17 -6.38
N ARG A 364 -18.07 -27.71 -5.65
CA ARG A 364 -16.67 -28.03 -5.93
C ARG A 364 -16.22 -29.28 -5.18
N PRO A 365 -15.29 -30.06 -5.75
CA PRO A 365 -14.66 -31.15 -5.02
C PRO A 365 -13.94 -30.57 -3.78
N LYS A 366 -14.27 -31.10 -2.61
CA LYS A 366 -13.70 -30.66 -1.33
C LYS A 366 -12.20 -30.96 -1.30
N LEU A 367 -11.41 -30.04 -0.73
CA LEU A 367 -10.02 -30.31 -0.35
C LEU A 367 -10.02 -31.44 0.68
N THR A 368 -9.41 -32.57 0.33
CA THR A 368 -9.24 -33.70 1.26
C THR A 368 -7.84 -33.69 1.85
N LEU A 369 -7.71 -34.22 3.07
CA LEU A 369 -6.41 -34.37 3.72
C LEU A 369 -5.48 -35.31 2.92
N ALA A 370 -6.07 -36.27 2.20
CA ALA A 370 -5.34 -37.14 1.27
C ALA A 370 -4.75 -36.34 0.09
N SER A 371 -5.52 -35.43 -0.52
CA SER A 371 -5.03 -34.54 -1.59
C SER A 371 -3.87 -33.66 -1.09
N ILE A 372 -4.00 -33.08 0.11
CA ILE A 372 -2.92 -32.28 0.72
C ILE A 372 -1.67 -33.14 0.91
N ARG A 373 -1.81 -34.33 1.49
CA ARG A 373 -0.68 -35.23 1.74
C ARG A 373 -0.01 -35.70 0.45
N ALA A 374 -0.78 -35.95 -0.61
CA ALA A 374 -0.26 -36.35 -1.91
C ALA A 374 0.58 -35.22 -2.54
N VAL A 375 0.08 -33.99 -2.56
CA VAL A 375 0.81 -32.82 -3.07
C VAL A 375 2.05 -32.51 -2.24
N CYS A 376 1.94 -32.57 -0.90
CA CYS A 376 3.06 -32.33 0.00
C CYS A 376 4.11 -33.46 0.03
N ARG A 377 3.92 -34.55 -0.72
CA ARG A 377 4.95 -35.57 -0.94
C ARG A 377 5.80 -35.29 -2.17
N ASP A 378 5.31 -34.46 -3.10
CA ASP A 378 6.08 -34.13 -4.29
C ASP A 378 7.25 -33.20 -3.93
N ARG A 379 8.45 -33.63 -4.32
CA ARG A 379 9.69 -32.92 -3.97
C ARG A 379 9.81 -31.61 -4.75
N ALA A 380 9.42 -31.58 -6.03
CA ALA A 380 9.51 -30.37 -6.84
C ALA A 380 8.55 -29.28 -6.34
N PHE A 381 7.33 -29.68 -5.98
CA PHE A 381 6.32 -28.84 -5.35
C PHE A 381 6.85 -28.23 -4.05
N LEU A 382 7.37 -29.05 -3.13
CA LEU A 382 7.91 -28.56 -1.86
C LEU A 382 9.08 -27.60 -2.07
N MET A 383 10.02 -27.93 -2.95
CA MET A 383 11.19 -27.08 -3.20
C MET A 383 10.79 -25.70 -3.72
N VAL A 384 9.91 -25.62 -4.72
CA VAL A 384 9.45 -24.33 -5.26
C VAL A 384 8.61 -23.56 -4.23
N THR A 385 7.78 -24.26 -3.46
CA THR A 385 6.91 -23.63 -2.47
C THR A 385 7.72 -23.04 -1.32
N PHE A 386 8.61 -23.81 -0.68
CA PHE A 386 9.38 -23.37 0.47
C PHE A 386 10.53 -22.42 0.12
N PHE A 387 11.17 -22.61 -1.03
CA PHE A 387 12.38 -21.86 -1.38
C PHE A 387 12.19 -20.79 -2.46
N SER A 388 10.96 -20.59 -2.94
CA SER A 388 10.65 -19.46 -3.82
C SER A 388 9.32 -18.80 -3.49
N ALA A 389 8.24 -19.57 -3.39
CA ALA A 389 6.90 -19.00 -3.23
C ALA A 389 6.70 -18.34 -1.86
N ILE A 390 7.03 -19.02 -0.76
CA ILE A 390 6.98 -18.48 0.60
C ILE A 390 7.92 -17.25 0.75
N PRO A 391 9.23 -17.32 0.38
CA PRO A 391 10.12 -16.16 0.43
C PRO A 391 9.63 -14.95 -0.39
N SER A 392 9.04 -15.18 -1.56
CA SER A 392 8.45 -14.09 -2.36
C SER A 392 7.29 -13.41 -1.63
N LYS A 393 6.48 -14.18 -0.86
CA LYS A 393 5.41 -13.61 -0.04
C LYS A 393 5.93 -12.93 1.23
N VAL A 394 7.01 -13.43 1.83
CA VAL A 394 7.72 -12.75 2.92
C VAL A 394 8.26 -11.39 2.43
N ALA A 395 8.85 -11.32 1.25
CA ALA A 395 9.26 -10.07 0.62
C ALA A 395 8.07 -9.13 0.39
N LEU A 396 6.95 -9.67 -0.09
CA LEU A 396 5.76 -8.87 -0.36
C LEU A 396 5.17 -8.25 0.91
N THR A 397 4.90 -9.03 1.96
CA THR A 397 4.22 -8.48 3.14
C THR A 397 5.19 -7.90 4.17
N GLY A 398 6.37 -8.49 4.32
CA GLY A 398 7.40 -8.04 5.26
C GLY A 398 8.12 -6.78 4.79
N PHE A 399 8.54 -6.73 3.53
CA PHE A 399 9.19 -5.54 2.98
C PHE A 399 8.16 -4.54 2.45
N LEU A 400 7.40 -4.88 1.41
CA LEU A 400 6.56 -3.89 0.72
C LEU A 400 5.42 -3.33 1.59
N TYR A 401 4.71 -4.16 2.35
CA TYR A 401 3.55 -3.70 3.14
C TYR A 401 3.84 -3.33 4.59
N PHE A 402 5.08 -3.53 5.06
CA PHE A 402 5.42 -3.30 6.47
C PHE A 402 6.69 -2.46 6.64
N SER A 403 7.88 -2.99 6.37
CA SER A 403 9.12 -2.27 6.69
C SER A 403 9.43 -1.11 5.74
N ALA A 404 9.03 -1.18 4.46
CA ALA A 404 9.23 -0.06 3.53
C ALA A 404 8.39 1.19 3.90
N PRO A 405 7.09 1.09 4.25
CA PRO A 405 6.33 2.22 4.79
C PRO A 405 6.93 2.81 6.08
N LEU A 406 7.41 1.96 7.00
CA LEU A 406 8.06 2.43 8.23
C LEU A 406 9.37 3.18 7.92
N PHE A 407 10.17 2.68 6.99
CA PHE A 407 11.39 3.34 6.57
C PHE A 407 11.12 4.66 5.84
N LEU A 408 10.13 4.72 4.94
CA LEU A 408 9.71 5.98 4.33
C LEU A 408 9.22 6.97 5.39
N SER A 409 8.46 6.52 6.39
CA SER A 409 8.08 7.38 7.52
C SER A 409 9.27 7.88 8.32
N SER A 410 10.35 7.09 8.45
CA SER A 410 11.58 7.52 9.12
C SER A 410 12.40 8.56 8.34
N LEU A 411 12.15 8.67 7.03
CA LEU A 411 12.70 9.75 6.18
C LEU A 411 11.84 11.02 6.23
N GLU A 412 10.80 11.06 7.07
CA GLU A 412 9.86 12.18 7.23
C GLU A 412 9.18 12.61 5.90
N VAL A 413 9.05 11.69 4.94
CA VAL A 413 8.34 11.97 3.69
C VAL A 413 6.82 11.92 3.90
N SER A 414 6.10 12.62 3.02
CA SER A 414 4.64 12.60 2.95
C SER A 414 4.07 11.18 2.79
N LYS A 415 2.92 10.90 3.40
CA LYS A 415 2.25 9.59 3.30
C LYS A 415 1.79 9.32 1.86
N SER A 416 1.51 10.37 1.09
CA SER A 416 1.30 10.30 -0.35
C SER A 416 2.50 9.71 -1.08
N THR A 417 3.71 10.12 -0.71
CA THR A 417 4.94 9.55 -1.29
C THR A 417 5.05 8.05 -1.00
N THR A 418 4.70 7.63 0.22
CA THR A 418 4.60 6.20 0.54
C THR A 418 3.57 5.47 -0.31
N GLY A 419 2.37 6.04 -0.47
CA GLY A 419 1.33 5.51 -1.36
C GLY A 419 1.81 5.33 -2.81
N ARG A 420 2.48 6.34 -3.37
CA ARG A 420 3.09 6.27 -4.71
C ARG A 420 4.21 5.25 -4.81
N ALA A 421 5.04 5.12 -3.78
CA ALA A 421 6.12 4.14 -3.76
C ALA A 421 5.53 2.71 -3.82
N LEU A 422 4.52 2.41 -3.00
CA LEU A 422 3.79 1.14 -3.09
C LEU A 422 3.11 0.98 -4.45
N MET A 423 2.68 2.08 -5.07
CA MET A 423 2.06 2.05 -6.39
C MET A 423 3.03 1.52 -7.46
N LEU A 424 4.30 1.87 -7.37
CA LEU A 424 5.31 1.45 -8.32
C LEU A 424 5.41 -0.07 -8.44
N TYR A 425 5.25 -0.82 -7.34
CA TYR A 425 5.20 -2.29 -7.35
C TYR A 425 4.12 -2.83 -8.28
N GLY A 426 2.87 -2.35 -8.12
CA GLY A 426 1.73 -2.85 -8.89
C GLY A 426 1.83 -2.48 -10.37
N LEU A 427 2.33 -1.28 -10.69
CA LEU A 427 2.57 -0.87 -12.07
C LEU A 427 3.58 -1.79 -12.77
N MET A 428 4.67 -2.17 -12.09
CA MET A 428 5.65 -3.09 -12.64
C MET A 428 5.04 -4.47 -12.91
N ILE A 429 4.20 -4.99 -11.99
CA ILE A 429 3.50 -6.26 -12.19
C ILE A 429 2.54 -6.19 -13.38
N ILE A 430 1.68 -5.18 -13.44
CA ILE A 430 0.63 -5.07 -14.47
C ILE A 430 1.26 -4.89 -15.86
N CYS A 431 2.26 -4.01 -15.98
CA CYS A 431 2.86 -3.69 -17.27
C CYS A 431 3.81 -4.79 -17.78
N LEU A 432 4.58 -5.42 -16.89
CA LEU A 432 5.66 -6.32 -17.29
C LEU A 432 5.29 -7.80 -17.23
N SER A 433 4.33 -8.21 -16.38
CA SER A 433 3.95 -9.62 -16.29
C SER A 433 3.46 -10.21 -17.62
N PRO A 434 2.62 -9.53 -18.43
CA PRO A 434 2.23 -10.05 -19.75
C PRO A 434 3.41 -10.20 -20.72
N VAL A 435 4.34 -9.24 -20.69
CA VAL A 435 5.55 -9.26 -21.53
C VAL A 435 6.41 -10.45 -21.14
N VAL A 436 6.68 -10.61 -19.83
CA VAL A 436 7.47 -11.74 -19.33
C VAL A 436 6.81 -13.07 -19.65
N ALA A 437 5.48 -13.18 -19.56
CA ALA A 437 4.76 -14.40 -19.92
C ALA A 437 5.00 -14.79 -21.40
N GLN A 438 4.96 -13.84 -22.33
CA GLN A 438 5.22 -14.09 -23.76
C GLN A 438 6.68 -14.54 -24.01
N TYR A 439 7.65 -13.92 -23.35
CA TYR A 439 9.05 -14.35 -23.46
C TYR A 439 9.29 -15.71 -22.80
N ALA A 440 8.61 -15.97 -21.67
CA ALA A 440 8.73 -17.21 -20.94
C ALA A 440 8.33 -18.41 -21.79
N GLU A 441 7.31 -18.29 -22.65
CA GLU A 441 6.89 -19.35 -23.59
C GLU A 441 8.00 -19.80 -24.55
N ARG A 442 8.97 -18.93 -24.86
CA ARG A 442 10.12 -19.27 -25.69
C ARG A 442 11.24 -19.97 -24.92
N LEU A 443 11.22 -19.91 -23.59
CA LEU A 443 12.26 -20.48 -22.74
C LEU A 443 11.92 -21.92 -22.37
N LYS A 444 12.88 -22.83 -22.56
CA LYS A 444 12.74 -24.26 -22.24
C LYS A 444 12.65 -24.57 -20.75
N SER A 445 12.95 -23.62 -19.86
CA SER A 445 13.02 -23.88 -18.41
C SER A 445 12.37 -22.77 -17.60
N ARG A 446 11.12 -23.00 -17.16
CA ARG A 446 10.38 -22.09 -16.26
C ARG A 446 11.11 -21.84 -14.94
N LEU A 447 11.84 -22.85 -14.47
CA LEU A 447 12.61 -22.80 -13.22
C LEU A 447 13.74 -21.76 -13.25
N LEU A 448 14.33 -21.48 -14.41
CA LEU A 448 15.33 -20.40 -14.53
C LEU A 448 14.70 -19.03 -14.29
N LEU A 449 13.45 -18.81 -14.70
CA LEU A 449 12.73 -17.56 -14.42
C LEU A 449 12.42 -17.44 -12.93
N VAL A 450 12.05 -18.54 -12.28
CA VAL A 450 11.84 -18.59 -10.83
C VAL A 450 13.12 -18.19 -10.09
N LEU A 451 14.28 -18.74 -10.47
CA LEU A 451 15.57 -18.39 -9.87
C LEU A 451 15.99 -16.95 -10.18
N ALA A 452 15.85 -16.50 -11.44
CA ALA A 452 16.21 -15.14 -11.84
C ALA A 452 15.38 -14.10 -11.08
N GLY A 453 14.07 -14.31 -10.95
CA GLY A 453 13.22 -13.45 -10.14
C GLY A 453 13.54 -13.53 -8.64
N GLY A 454 13.91 -14.70 -8.11
CA GLY A 454 14.37 -14.83 -6.72
C GLY A 454 15.66 -14.04 -6.43
N VAL A 455 16.66 -14.14 -7.31
CA VAL A 455 17.91 -13.38 -7.21
C VAL A 455 17.64 -11.88 -7.33
N LEU A 456 16.85 -11.47 -8.33
CA LEU A 456 16.48 -10.07 -8.50
C LEU A 456 15.72 -9.52 -7.29
N GLY A 457 14.82 -10.31 -6.70
CA GLY A 457 14.08 -9.93 -5.49
C GLY A 457 14.99 -9.76 -4.28
N ALA A 458 15.97 -10.64 -4.09
CA ALA A 458 16.98 -10.49 -3.05
C ALA A 458 17.83 -9.23 -3.27
N LEU A 459 18.33 -9.00 -4.49
CA LEU A 459 19.12 -7.81 -4.84
C LEU A 459 18.31 -6.51 -4.71
N ALA A 460 17.03 -6.54 -5.08
CA ALA A 460 16.12 -5.41 -4.96
C ALA A 460 16.02 -4.92 -3.50
N ILE A 461 15.96 -5.83 -2.53
CA ILE A 461 15.92 -5.45 -1.11
C ILE A 461 17.34 -5.09 -0.62
N ALA A 462 18.37 -5.81 -1.07
CA ALA A 462 19.77 -5.58 -0.66
C ALA A 462 20.23 -4.15 -0.98
N GLN A 463 19.90 -3.64 -2.18
CA GLN A 463 20.35 -2.31 -2.61
C GLN A 463 19.93 -1.17 -1.68
N LEU A 464 18.84 -1.35 -0.94
CA LEU A 464 18.34 -0.33 0.00
C LEU A 464 19.28 -0.14 1.19
N ALA A 465 19.96 -1.21 1.63
CA ALA A 465 20.92 -1.13 2.72
C ALA A 465 22.11 -0.21 2.39
N TRP A 466 22.54 -0.18 1.12
CA TRP A 466 23.62 0.71 0.65
C TRP A 466 23.12 2.09 0.19
N SER A 467 21.83 2.23 -0.08
CA SER A 467 21.23 3.50 -0.53
C SER A 467 19.98 3.86 0.28
N PRO A 468 20.11 4.11 1.60
CA PRO A 468 19.00 4.38 2.52
C PRO A 468 18.38 5.77 2.28
N THR A 469 17.78 5.95 1.11
CA THR A 469 17.22 7.20 0.60
C THR A 469 15.85 6.93 -0.02
N LEU A 470 15.05 7.99 -0.23
CA LEU A 470 13.76 7.88 -0.91
C LEU A 470 13.88 7.16 -2.26
N PHE A 471 14.88 7.55 -3.06
CA PHE A 471 15.12 6.94 -4.37
C PHE A 471 15.53 5.47 -4.26
N GLY A 472 16.35 5.12 -3.27
CA GLY A 472 16.72 3.72 -2.99
C GLY A 472 15.49 2.85 -2.70
N VAL A 473 14.56 3.33 -1.88
CA VAL A 473 13.33 2.58 -1.57
C VAL A 473 12.45 2.41 -2.80
N MET A 474 12.24 3.48 -3.57
CA MET A 474 11.41 3.45 -4.77
C MET A 474 11.98 2.48 -5.81
N THR A 475 13.29 2.51 -6.05
CA THR A 475 13.96 1.57 -6.95
C THR A 475 13.86 0.13 -6.43
N SER A 476 13.98 -0.09 -5.11
CA SER A 476 13.84 -1.41 -4.50
C SER A 476 12.44 -1.98 -4.71
N ILE A 477 11.42 -1.15 -4.52
CA ILE A 477 10.03 -1.53 -4.74
C ILE A 477 9.76 -1.83 -6.22
N ALA A 478 10.30 -1.02 -7.14
CA ALA A 478 10.17 -1.25 -8.58
C ALA A 478 10.82 -2.57 -9.01
N LEU A 479 12.06 -2.81 -8.56
CA LEU A 479 12.81 -4.03 -8.85
C LEU A 479 12.16 -5.27 -8.22
N LEU A 480 11.58 -5.15 -7.03
CA LEU A 480 10.80 -6.22 -6.42
C LEU A 480 9.51 -6.51 -7.23
N GLY A 481 8.86 -5.48 -7.76
CA GLY A 481 7.75 -5.61 -8.70
C GLY A 481 8.14 -6.38 -9.95
N LEU A 482 9.28 -6.04 -10.56
CA LEU A 482 9.85 -6.76 -11.70
C LEU A 482 10.20 -8.22 -11.34
N ALA A 483 10.87 -8.44 -10.21
CA ALA A 483 11.22 -9.76 -9.70
C ALA A 483 9.98 -10.66 -9.58
N HIS A 484 8.91 -10.15 -8.97
CA HIS A 484 7.66 -10.89 -8.80
C HIS A 484 6.88 -11.04 -10.12
N ALA A 485 6.97 -10.10 -11.07
CA ALA A 485 6.39 -10.25 -12.41
C ALA A 485 7.01 -11.44 -13.16
N ILE A 486 8.28 -11.73 -12.88
CA ILE A 486 9.02 -12.86 -13.44
C ILE A 486 8.77 -14.16 -12.67
N SER A 487 8.97 -14.15 -11.35
CA SER A 487 8.98 -15.39 -10.56
C SER A 487 7.59 -15.94 -10.26
N VAL A 488 6.63 -15.12 -9.86
CA VAL A 488 5.36 -15.59 -9.29
C VAL A 488 4.49 -16.35 -10.30
N PRO A 489 4.28 -15.88 -11.54
CA PRO A 489 3.58 -16.67 -12.55
C PRO A 489 4.35 -17.94 -12.91
N SER A 490 5.68 -17.85 -12.99
CA SER A 490 6.57 -18.97 -13.36
C SER A 490 6.57 -20.10 -12.33
N GLN A 491 6.43 -19.79 -11.04
CA GLN A 491 6.32 -20.77 -9.95
C GLN A 491 5.11 -21.68 -10.17
N LEU A 492 3.94 -21.06 -10.44
CA LEU A 492 2.70 -21.80 -10.65
C LEU A 492 2.78 -22.66 -11.91
N THR A 493 3.23 -22.10 -13.03
CA THR A 493 3.39 -22.82 -14.30
C THR A 493 4.33 -24.01 -14.15
N PHE A 494 5.49 -23.82 -13.52
CA PHE A 494 6.46 -24.90 -13.29
C PHE A 494 5.86 -26.05 -12.47
N ILE A 495 5.15 -25.73 -11.38
CA ILE A 495 4.51 -26.75 -10.55
C ILE A 495 3.48 -27.54 -11.34
N THR A 496 2.64 -26.87 -12.13
CA THR A 496 1.59 -27.53 -12.91
C THR A 496 2.12 -28.35 -14.08
N GLU A 497 3.20 -27.90 -14.74
CA GLU A 497 3.85 -28.64 -15.83
C GLU A 497 4.60 -29.87 -15.31
N THR A 498 5.33 -29.74 -14.19
CA THR A 498 6.14 -30.85 -13.63
C THR A 498 5.27 -31.92 -12.98
N ASN A 499 4.11 -31.54 -12.45
CA ASN A 499 3.20 -32.43 -11.72
C ASN A 499 1.93 -32.76 -12.52
N GLN A 500 2.05 -32.98 -13.82
CA GLN A 500 0.89 -33.20 -14.69
C GLN A 500 0.10 -34.47 -14.32
N THR A 501 0.78 -35.55 -13.91
CA THR A 501 0.16 -36.78 -13.40
C THR A 501 -0.69 -36.50 -12.16
N LEU A 502 -0.11 -35.81 -11.17
CA LEU A 502 -0.80 -35.41 -9.95
C LEU A 502 -1.98 -34.45 -10.22
N CYS A 503 -1.82 -33.55 -11.19
CA CYS A 503 -2.88 -32.65 -11.63
C CYS A 503 -4.02 -33.40 -12.32
N ASN A 504 -3.73 -34.49 -13.05
CA ASN A 504 -4.74 -35.34 -13.66
C ASN A 504 -5.49 -36.19 -12.63
N GLU A 505 -4.80 -36.66 -11.57
CA GLU A 505 -5.39 -37.47 -10.50
C GLU A 505 -6.26 -36.66 -9.52
N LEU A 506 -5.74 -35.51 -9.04
CA LEU A 506 -6.41 -34.68 -8.02
C LEU A 506 -7.24 -33.54 -8.62
N GLY A 507 -6.98 -33.19 -9.88
CA GLY A 507 -7.52 -32.01 -10.54
C GLY A 507 -6.64 -30.77 -10.32
N LEU A 508 -6.38 -30.03 -11.40
CA LEU A 508 -5.58 -28.80 -11.42
C LEU A 508 -6.00 -27.80 -10.32
N GLY A 509 -7.31 -27.63 -10.10
CA GLY A 509 -7.83 -26.70 -9.09
C GLY A 509 -7.42 -27.05 -7.66
N GLN A 510 -7.30 -28.33 -7.31
CA GLN A 510 -6.88 -28.75 -5.96
C GLN A 510 -5.39 -28.46 -5.74
N VAL A 511 -4.54 -28.82 -6.71
CA VAL A 511 -3.08 -28.58 -6.63
C VAL A 511 -2.80 -27.08 -6.51
N VAL A 512 -3.43 -26.26 -7.36
CA VAL A 512 -3.32 -24.80 -7.30
C VAL A 512 -3.86 -24.27 -5.96
N GLY A 513 -4.96 -24.80 -5.45
CA GLY A 513 -5.51 -24.41 -4.14
C GLY A 513 -4.55 -24.67 -2.99
N ILE A 514 -3.92 -25.86 -2.95
CA ILE A 514 -2.93 -26.23 -1.94
C ILE A 514 -1.69 -25.33 -2.04
N PHE A 515 -1.20 -25.09 -3.25
CA PHE A 515 -0.09 -24.16 -3.50
C PHE A 515 -0.39 -22.76 -2.94
N ARG A 516 -1.55 -22.20 -3.28
CA ARG A 516 -1.97 -20.88 -2.81
C ARG A 516 -2.11 -20.81 -1.29
N LEU A 517 -2.61 -21.87 -0.65
CA LEU A 517 -2.68 -21.94 0.82
C LEU A 517 -1.28 -21.95 1.45
N MET A 518 -0.33 -22.69 0.88
CA MET A 518 1.05 -22.70 1.39
C MET A 518 1.76 -21.37 1.19
N GLU A 519 1.57 -20.69 0.05
CA GLU A 519 2.09 -19.33 -0.18
C GLU A 519 1.63 -18.34 0.90
N ARG A 520 0.43 -18.52 1.47
CA ARG A 520 -0.09 -17.62 2.52
C ARG A 520 0.75 -17.63 3.79
N VAL A 521 1.46 -18.72 4.08
CA VAL A 521 2.41 -18.79 5.21
C VAL A 521 3.42 -17.65 5.12
N GLY A 522 3.97 -17.38 3.92
CA GLY A 522 4.90 -16.27 3.74
C GLY A 522 4.25 -14.90 3.94
N ASN A 523 2.98 -14.72 3.53
CA ASN A 523 2.26 -13.46 3.77
C ASN A 523 2.06 -13.20 5.27
N ILE A 524 1.80 -14.25 6.05
CA ILE A 524 1.60 -14.19 7.51
C ILE A 524 2.93 -13.93 8.22
N LEU A 525 3.98 -14.66 7.86
CA LEU A 525 5.28 -14.56 8.53
C LEU A 525 6.05 -13.29 8.14
N GLY A 526 5.80 -12.70 6.98
CA GLY A 526 6.55 -11.56 6.45
C GLY A 526 6.70 -10.40 7.43
N PRO A 527 5.61 -9.78 7.91
CA PRO A 527 5.71 -8.64 8.83
C PRO A 527 6.31 -9.04 10.19
N LEU A 528 6.09 -10.28 10.66
CA LEU A 528 6.68 -10.77 11.91
C LEU A 528 8.21 -10.94 11.79
N ILE A 529 8.68 -11.53 10.69
CA ILE A 529 10.11 -11.69 10.40
C ILE A 529 10.77 -10.32 10.24
N ALA A 530 10.13 -9.41 9.49
CA ALA A 530 10.63 -8.06 9.32
C ALA A 530 10.68 -7.30 10.65
N GLY A 531 9.62 -7.35 11.47
CA GLY A 531 9.59 -6.72 12.80
C GLY A 531 10.65 -7.29 13.74
N LEU A 532 10.87 -8.60 13.71
CA LEU A 532 11.95 -9.26 14.45
C LEU A 532 13.33 -8.77 14.00
N PHE A 533 13.59 -8.69 12.69
CA PHE A 533 14.88 -8.20 12.18
C PHE A 533 15.11 -6.73 12.50
N ILE A 534 14.07 -5.89 12.45
CA ILE A 534 14.18 -4.49 12.87
C ILE A 534 14.52 -4.41 14.36
N THR A 535 13.94 -5.28 15.19
CA THR A 535 14.22 -5.34 16.62
C THR A 535 15.67 -5.74 16.90
N LEU A 536 16.18 -6.74 16.19
CA LEU A 536 17.51 -7.31 16.46
C LEU A 536 18.65 -6.49 15.85
N PHE A 537 18.43 -5.87 14.70
CA PHE A 537 19.50 -5.27 13.89
C PHE A 537 19.26 -3.79 13.57
N GLY A 538 18.09 -3.24 13.88
CA GLY A 538 17.69 -1.91 13.44
C GLY A 538 17.07 -1.90 12.04
N LEU A 539 16.45 -0.77 11.69
CA LEU A 539 15.58 -0.67 10.51
C LEU A 539 16.32 -0.86 9.18
N THR A 540 17.49 -0.24 9.02
CA THR A 540 18.27 -0.33 7.78
C THR A 540 18.89 -1.73 7.60
N ASP A 541 19.48 -2.29 8.65
CA ASP A 541 20.14 -3.60 8.57
C ASP A 541 19.13 -4.74 8.45
N ALA A 542 17.89 -4.56 8.90
CA ALA A 542 16.82 -5.52 8.67
C ALA A 542 16.60 -5.83 7.17
N PHE A 543 16.86 -4.90 6.26
CA PHE A 543 16.80 -5.14 4.83
C PHE A 543 17.88 -6.12 4.34
N ILE A 544 19.08 -6.05 4.92
CA ILE A 544 20.17 -7.00 4.62
C ILE A 544 19.71 -8.41 5.01
N TRP A 545 19.15 -8.58 6.22
CA TRP A 545 18.70 -9.88 6.70
C TRP A 545 17.50 -10.43 5.93
N LEU A 546 16.55 -9.59 5.55
CA LEU A 546 15.45 -9.99 4.64
C LEU A 546 16.00 -10.43 3.28
N SER A 547 16.96 -9.69 2.72
CA SER A 547 17.61 -10.04 1.45
C SER A 547 18.36 -11.36 1.55
N LEU A 548 19.14 -11.58 2.61
CA LEU A 548 19.88 -12.82 2.85
C LEU A 548 18.93 -14.01 2.98
N LEU A 549 17.78 -13.85 3.66
CA LEU A 549 16.77 -14.91 3.78
C LEU A 549 16.23 -15.33 2.41
N ILE A 550 15.89 -14.35 1.55
CA ILE A 550 15.36 -14.60 0.20
C ILE A 550 16.45 -15.15 -0.73
N GLY A 551 17.67 -14.60 -0.63
CA GLY A 551 18.83 -15.01 -1.40
C GLY A 551 19.25 -16.45 -1.06
N ALA A 552 19.35 -16.79 0.22
CA ALA A 552 19.66 -18.13 0.70
C ALA A 552 18.62 -19.15 0.21
N ALA A 553 17.33 -18.81 0.28
CA ALA A 553 16.27 -19.67 -0.25
C ALA A 553 16.44 -19.90 -1.77
N THR A 554 16.72 -18.84 -2.53
CA THR A 554 16.94 -18.93 -3.97
C THR A 554 18.17 -19.78 -4.32
N VAL A 555 19.26 -19.64 -3.56
CA VAL A 555 20.49 -20.43 -3.72
C VAL A 555 20.24 -21.91 -3.43
N ILE A 556 19.50 -22.24 -2.37
CA ILE A 556 19.11 -23.62 -2.04
C ILE A 556 18.30 -24.24 -3.18
N LEU A 557 17.31 -23.51 -3.70
CA LEU A 557 16.54 -23.94 -4.86
C LEU A 557 17.46 -24.18 -6.07
N GLY A 558 18.39 -23.25 -6.32
CA GLY A 558 19.39 -23.33 -7.39
C GLY A 558 20.25 -24.60 -7.32
N PHE A 559 20.81 -24.91 -6.15
CA PHE A 559 21.59 -26.13 -5.93
C PHE A 559 20.76 -27.40 -6.17
N TRP A 560 19.51 -27.41 -5.72
CA TRP A 560 18.60 -28.53 -6.00
C TRP A 560 18.39 -28.71 -7.50
N THR A 561 18.23 -27.63 -8.28
CA THR A 561 18.04 -27.71 -9.74
C THR A 561 19.24 -28.34 -10.46
N LEU A 562 20.46 -27.99 -10.06
CA LEU A 562 21.69 -28.47 -10.68
C LEU A 562 21.86 -29.97 -10.45
N ASN A 563 21.52 -30.44 -9.24
CA ASN A 563 21.56 -31.85 -8.90
C ASN A 563 20.44 -32.64 -9.57
N HIS A 564 19.24 -32.05 -9.72
CA HIS A 564 18.12 -32.70 -10.40
C HIS A 564 18.39 -32.89 -11.90
N LYS A 565 18.96 -31.91 -12.60
CA LYS A 565 19.31 -32.04 -14.02
C LYS A 565 20.35 -33.14 -14.27
N LYS A 566 21.34 -33.27 -13.36
CA LYS A 566 22.34 -34.35 -13.42
C LYS A 566 21.76 -35.75 -13.22
N LEU A 567 20.66 -35.87 -12.48
CA LEU A 567 19.97 -37.15 -12.23
C LEU A 567 19.10 -37.56 -13.44
N VAL A 568 18.43 -36.60 -14.09
CA VAL A 568 17.59 -36.85 -15.27
C VAL A 568 18.42 -37.08 -16.53
N SER A 569 19.61 -36.49 -16.65
CA SER A 569 20.52 -36.76 -17.79
C SER A 569 21.29 -38.08 -17.69
N LYS A 570 21.10 -38.84 -16.60
CA LYS A 570 21.74 -40.14 -16.35
C LYS A 570 20.76 -41.32 -16.43
N GLN A 571 19.48 -41.04 -16.65
CA GLN A 571 18.44 -42.01 -17.03
C GLN A 571 18.18 -41.85 -18.53
#